data_AF-U4QVP6-F1
#
_entry.id   AF-U4QVP6-F1
#
_cell.length_a   1.000
_cell.length_b   1.000
_cell.length_c   1.000
_cell.angle_alpha   90.00
_cell.angle_beta   90.00
_cell.angle_gamma   90.00
#
_symmetry.space_group_name_H-M   'P 1'
#
loop_
_entity.id
_entity.type
_entity.pdbx_description
1 polymer ?
#
loop_
_entity_poly.entity_id
_entity_poly.type
_entity_poly.pdbx_seq_one_letter_code
_entity_poly.pdbx_strand_id
1 'polypeptide(L)'
;MFRSKVVAVLAVLVMAVGMIGFSGVTRAEAHMDHHRMMMRMMMHGGPIPFYLMNQDRLGLSRDQVSRLMKLKESFRKTVIMEKADIKVLHLDIMNDMMHRKIETSEVKKDMDKILEHKKVIMHSYADMVSKAHLILSPKQYEEVKKLWREMMMMHHGMMGGGHRM
;
A
#
# COMPACT_ATOMS: atom_id res chain seq x y z
N MET A 1 24.78 -21.04 31.56
CA MET A 1 24.82 -20.99 30.08
C MET A 1 23.47 -20.63 29.40
N PHE A 2 22.36 -20.45 30.13
CA PHE A 2 21.03 -20.17 29.55
C PHE A 2 20.68 -18.67 29.37
N ARG A 3 21.44 -17.75 29.99
CA ARG A 3 21.12 -16.31 30.00
C ARG A 3 21.44 -15.58 28.69
N SER A 4 22.41 -16.04 27.88
CA SER A 4 22.78 -15.31 26.64
C SER A 4 21.85 -15.60 25.45
N LYS A 5 21.19 -16.76 25.41
CA LYS A 5 20.29 -17.12 24.31
C LYS A 5 18.97 -16.34 24.34
N VAL A 6 18.44 -16.03 25.53
CA VAL A 6 17.19 -15.26 25.69
C VAL A 6 17.39 -13.78 25.35
N VAL A 7 18.55 -13.21 25.71
CA VAL A 7 18.90 -11.83 25.37
C VAL A 7 19.13 -11.68 23.85
N ALA A 8 19.72 -12.68 23.19
CA ALA A 8 19.92 -12.68 21.75
C ALA A 8 18.59 -12.72 20.96
N VAL A 9 17.60 -13.49 21.42
CA VAL A 9 16.27 -13.56 20.75
C VAL A 9 15.48 -12.26 20.92
N LEU A 10 15.57 -11.60 22.08
CA LEU A 10 14.93 -10.30 22.33
C LEU A 10 15.55 -9.17 21.49
N ALA A 11 16.86 -9.17 21.27
CA ALA A 11 17.53 -8.16 20.45
C ALA A 11 17.16 -8.26 18.95
N VAL A 12 16.95 -9.47 18.43
CA VAL A 12 16.53 -9.68 17.03
C VAL A 12 15.08 -9.26 16.80
N LEU A 13 14.21 -9.42 17.80
CA LEU A 13 12.79 -9.04 17.69
C LEU A 13 12.56 -7.52 17.77
N VAL A 14 13.36 -6.80 18.57
CA VAL A 14 13.31 -5.32 18.62
C VAL A 14 13.83 -4.70 17.33
N MET A 15 14.82 -5.31 16.67
CA MET A 15 15.30 -4.84 15.37
C MET A 15 14.34 -5.13 14.20
N ALA A 16 13.50 -6.18 14.30
CA ALA A 16 12.51 -6.48 13.27
C ALA A 16 11.28 -5.55 13.31
N VAL A 17 10.94 -4.99 14.47
CA VAL A 17 9.79 -4.08 14.63
C VAL A 17 10.18 -2.61 14.46
N GLY A 18 11.45 -2.24 14.69
CA GLY A 18 11.94 -0.86 14.58
C GLY A 18 12.20 -0.34 13.16
N MET A 19 12.24 -1.19 12.13
CA MET A 19 12.68 -0.80 10.77
C MET A 19 11.57 -0.43 9.76
N ILE A 20 10.37 -0.06 10.21
CA ILE A 20 9.32 0.49 9.31
C ILE A 20 8.96 1.96 9.62
N GLY A 21 9.61 2.60 10.61
CA GLY A 21 9.12 3.86 11.18
C GLY A 21 9.87 5.17 10.91
N PHE A 22 11.19 5.17 10.69
CA PHE A 22 11.97 6.42 10.65
C PHE A 22 13.12 6.35 9.64
N SER A 23 12.94 6.93 8.46
CA SER A 23 14.06 7.31 7.58
C SER A 23 14.28 8.81 7.72
N GLY A 24 15.37 9.16 8.41
CA GLY A 24 15.93 10.51 8.37
C GLY A 24 16.43 10.82 6.96
N VAL A 25 16.06 11.99 6.48
CA VAL A 25 16.20 12.38 5.07
C VAL A 25 17.66 12.58 4.71
N THR A 26 18.13 11.83 3.72
CA THR A 26 19.42 12.10 3.05
C THR A 26 19.18 12.45 1.59
N ARG A 27 20.00 13.36 1.06
CA ARG A 27 19.84 14.07 -0.23
C ARG A 27 19.81 13.17 -1.49
N ALA A 28 19.96 11.85 -1.35
CA ALA A 28 19.74 10.85 -2.41
C ALA A 28 18.25 10.47 -2.60
N GLU A 29 17.36 10.90 -1.69
CA GLU A 29 15.94 10.52 -1.71
C GLU A 29 15.09 11.25 -2.76
N ALA A 30 15.53 12.40 -3.30
CA ALA A 30 14.71 13.18 -4.24
C ALA A 30 14.36 12.43 -5.55
N HIS A 31 15.21 11.51 -6.00
CA HIS A 31 14.94 10.67 -7.18
C HIS A 31 14.16 9.38 -6.83
N MET A 32 14.34 8.86 -5.62
CA MET A 32 13.57 7.74 -5.07
C MET A 32 12.14 8.15 -4.71
N ASP A 33 11.92 9.42 -4.35
CA ASP A 33 10.62 9.97 -3.98
C ASP A 33 9.65 10.00 -5.15
N HIS A 34 10.10 10.26 -6.38
CA HIS A 34 9.19 10.21 -7.54
C HIS A 34 8.72 8.78 -7.84
N HIS A 35 9.63 7.80 -7.80
CA HIS A 35 9.27 6.39 -7.98
C HIS A 35 8.41 5.87 -6.82
N ARG A 36 8.76 6.23 -5.58
CA ARG A 36 7.99 5.87 -4.38
C ARG A 36 6.64 6.57 -4.39
N MET A 37 6.52 7.80 -4.87
CA MET A 37 5.27 8.54 -5.00
C MET A 37 4.39 7.97 -6.12
N MET A 38 4.95 7.59 -7.27
CA MET A 38 4.22 6.90 -8.35
C MET A 38 3.73 5.51 -7.90
N MET A 39 4.58 4.72 -7.25
CA MET A 39 4.21 3.45 -6.63
C MET A 39 3.18 3.66 -5.52
N ARG A 40 3.32 4.71 -4.70
CA ARG A 40 2.35 5.06 -3.65
C ARG A 40 1.03 5.54 -4.22
N MET A 41 1.01 6.22 -5.38
CA MET A 41 -0.22 6.58 -6.10
C MET A 41 -0.92 5.35 -6.68
N MET A 42 -0.18 4.42 -7.27
CA MET A 42 -0.73 3.14 -7.74
C MET A 42 -1.23 2.27 -6.58
N MET A 43 -0.53 2.29 -5.44
CA MET A 43 -0.87 1.50 -4.24
C MET A 43 -1.90 2.17 -3.32
N HIS A 44 -2.27 3.45 -3.52
CA HIS A 44 -3.26 4.15 -2.68
C HIS A 44 -4.64 4.33 -3.35
N GLY A 45 -4.82 3.86 -4.58
CA GLY A 45 -6.14 3.86 -5.23
C GLY A 45 -6.36 2.80 -6.30
N GLY A 46 -5.41 1.87 -6.49
CA GLY A 46 -5.46 0.85 -7.53
C GLY A 46 -5.44 1.44 -8.94
N PRO A 47 -6.13 0.84 -9.91
CA PRO A 47 -6.11 1.31 -11.29
C PRO A 47 -6.92 2.59 -11.51
N ILE A 48 -7.80 2.96 -10.57
CA ILE A 48 -8.71 4.10 -10.72
C ILE A 48 -7.97 5.43 -10.92
N PRO A 49 -6.97 5.83 -10.11
CA PRO A 49 -6.16 7.01 -10.38
C PRO A 49 -5.59 7.06 -11.80
N PHE A 50 -5.14 5.91 -12.33
CA PHE A 50 -4.61 5.83 -13.68
C PHE A 50 -5.69 6.08 -14.74
N TYR A 51 -6.90 5.55 -14.54
CA TYR A 51 -8.05 5.79 -15.44
C TYR A 51 -8.44 7.26 -15.46
N LEU A 52 -8.53 7.87 -14.27
CA LEU A 52 -8.91 9.27 -14.13
C LEU A 52 -7.85 10.22 -14.71
N MET A 53 -6.56 9.91 -14.54
CA MET A 53 -5.46 10.68 -15.13
C MET A 53 -5.49 10.64 -16.67
N ASN A 54 -6.01 9.55 -17.25
CA ASN A 54 -6.12 9.38 -18.70
C ASN A 54 -7.57 9.53 -19.20
N GLN A 55 -8.46 10.19 -18.42
CA GLN A 55 -9.90 10.20 -18.71
C GLN A 55 -10.24 10.71 -20.13
N ASP A 56 -9.55 11.76 -20.59
CA ASP A 56 -9.78 12.34 -21.92
C ASP A 56 -9.29 11.40 -23.03
N ARG A 57 -8.12 10.78 -22.85
CA ARG A 57 -7.54 9.79 -23.79
C ARG A 57 -8.39 8.53 -23.88
N LEU A 58 -9.01 8.13 -22.77
CA LEU A 58 -9.91 7.00 -22.67
C LEU A 58 -11.34 7.37 -23.11
N GLY A 59 -11.65 8.64 -23.34
CA GLY A 59 -13.00 9.10 -23.64
C GLY A 59 -14.01 8.68 -22.57
N LEU A 60 -13.66 8.82 -21.29
CA LEU A 60 -14.56 8.46 -20.19
C LEU A 60 -15.76 9.41 -20.15
N SER A 61 -16.96 8.86 -20.02
CA SER A 61 -18.15 9.69 -19.81
C SER A 61 -18.16 10.30 -18.40
N ARG A 62 -18.91 11.38 -18.21
CA ARG A 62 -19.11 11.99 -16.88
C ARG A 62 -19.67 11.00 -15.86
N ASP A 63 -20.55 10.09 -16.29
CA ASP A 63 -21.08 9.02 -15.44
C ASP A 63 -19.98 8.03 -15.02
N GLN A 64 -19.16 7.57 -15.98
CA GLN A 64 -18.03 6.67 -15.69
C GLN A 64 -17.06 7.30 -14.70
N VAL A 65 -16.70 8.57 -14.89
CA VAL A 65 -15.84 9.33 -13.97
C VAL A 65 -16.45 9.41 -12.57
N SER A 66 -17.74 9.74 -12.47
CA SER A 66 -18.45 9.79 -11.19
C SER A 66 -18.46 8.45 -10.47
N ARG A 67 -18.74 7.35 -11.19
CA ARG A 67 -18.73 5.99 -10.64
C ARG A 67 -17.33 5.57 -10.17
N LEU A 68 -16.29 5.87 -10.94
CA LEU A 68 -14.90 5.60 -10.57
C LEU A 68 -14.50 6.38 -9.31
N MET A 69 -14.87 7.65 -9.20
CA MET A 69 -14.60 8.48 -8.02
C MET A 69 -15.30 7.93 -6.78
N LYS A 70 -16.59 7.58 -6.86
CA LYS A 70 -17.34 6.96 -5.75
C LYS A 70 -16.69 5.65 -5.30
N LEU A 71 -16.26 4.83 -6.24
CA LEU A 71 -15.60 3.56 -5.94
C LEU A 71 -14.24 3.76 -5.23
N LYS A 72 -13.44 4.72 -5.70
CA LYS A 72 -12.19 5.14 -5.05
C LYS A 72 -12.44 5.65 -3.63
N GLU A 73 -13.44 6.51 -3.44
CA GLU A 73 -13.78 7.06 -2.12
C GLU A 73 -14.25 5.98 -1.15
N SER A 74 -15.12 5.06 -1.61
CA SER A 74 -15.59 3.93 -0.80
C SER A 74 -14.42 3.08 -0.32
N PHE A 75 -13.52 2.68 -1.23
CA PHE A 75 -12.33 1.91 -0.87
C PHE A 75 -11.43 2.69 0.11
N ARG A 76 -11.21 3.99 -0.12
CA ARG A 76 -10.41 4.82 0.79
C ARG A 76 -11.00 4.88 2.20
N LYS A 77 -12.33 4.99 2.33
CA LYS A 77 -13.01 4.96 3.63
C LYS A 77 -12.74 3.64 4.36
N THR A 78 -12.92 2.51 3.68
CA THR A 78 -12.58 1.19 4.24
C THR A 78 -11.13 1.13 4.69
N VAL A 79 -10.17 1.50 3.85
CA VAL A 79 -8.75 1.47 4.20
C VAL A 79 -8.42 2.36 5.41
N ILE A 80 -9.06 3.53 5.53
CA ILE A 80 -8.85 4.43 6.68
C ILE A 80 -9.35 3.78 7.96
N MET A 81 -10.56 3.21 7.95
CA MET A 81 -11.15 2.54 9.12
C MET A 81 -10.30 1.35 9.55
N GLU A 82 -10.01 0.42 8.65
CA GLU A 82 -9.23 -0.78 8.95
C GLU A 82 -7.80 -0.44 9.44
N LYS A 83 -7.18 0.61 8.90
CA LYS A 83 -5.86 1.07 9.39
C LYS A 83 -5.93 1.73 10.76
N ALA A 84 -7.03 2.39 11.10
CA ALA A 84 -7.22 2.95 12.42
C ALA A 84 -7.32 1.82 13.46
N ASP A 85 -8.10 0.77 13.17
CA ASP A 85 -8.22 -0.40 14.04
C ASP A 85 -6.89 -1.14 14.21
N ILE A 86 -6.14 -1.34 13.12
CA ILE A 86 -4.76 -1.89 13.19
C ILE A 86 -3.86 -1.03 14.07
N LYS A 87 -4.00 0.31 14.02
CA LYS A 87 -3.18 1.20 14.84
C LYS A 87 -3.51 1.07 16.33
N VAL A 88 -4.78 0.91 16.69
CA VAL A 88 -5.20 0.65 18.07
C VAL A 88 -4.60 -0.67 18.55
N LEU A 89 -4.74 -1.76 17.78
CA LEU A 89 -4.16 -3.06 18.12
C LEU A 89 -2.64 -3.02 18.30
N HIS A 90 -1.92 -2.23 17.49
CA HIS A 90 -0.49 -2.04 17.71
C HIS A 90 -0.17 -1.35 19.05
N LEU A 91 -0.97 -0.36 19.46
CA LEU A 91 -0.80 0.30 20.75
C LEU A 91 -1.11 -0.66 21.91
N ASP A 92 -2.13 -1.50 21.78
CA ASP A 92 -2.49 -2.52 22.76
C ASP A 92 -1.36 -3.55 22.91
N ILE A 93 -0.82 -4.07 21.81
CA ILE A 93 0.35 -4.95 21.81
C ILE A 93 1.56 -4.26 22.46
N MET A 94 1.84 -3.00 22.11
CA MET A 94 2.94 -2.27 22.74
C MET A 94 2.75 -2.14 24.25
N ASN A 95 1.52 -1.88 24.71
CA ASN A 95 1.19 -1.82 26.12
C ASN A 95 1.41 -3.17 26.81
N ASP A 96 0.95 -4.27 26.21
CA ASP A 96 1.13 -5.62 26.76
C ASP A 96 2.60 -6.03 26.88
N MET A 97 3.41 -5.61 25.91
CA MET A 97 4.85 -5.87 25.89
C MET A 97 5.63 -5.08 26.94
N MET A 98 5.06 -4.02 27.53
CA MET A 98 5.68 -3.27 28.64
C MET A 98 5.50 -3.95 30.00
N HIS A 99 4.62 -4.95 30.12
CA HIS A 99 4.41 -5.65 31.37
C HIS A 99 5.59 -6.59 31.71
N ARG A 100 5.88 -6.72 33.02
CA ARG A 100 6.94 -7.63 33.52
C ARG A 100 6.69 -9.09 33.17
N LYS A 101 5.42 -9.50 33.15
CA LYS A 101 4.96 -10.80 32.67
C LYS A 101 4.10 -10.55 31.44
N ILE A 102 4.54 -11.06 30.30
CA ILE A 102 3.84 -10.91 29.02
C ILE A 102 2.88 -12.09 28.88
N GLU A 103 1.59 -11.80 28.76
CA GLU A 103 0.58 -12.80 28.42
C GLU A 103 0.57 -12.99 26.89
N THR A 104 1.43 -13.90 26.42
CA THR A 104 1.68 -14.10 24.97
C THR A 104 0.45 -14.53 24.18
N SER A 105 -0.59 -15.07 24.84
CA SER A 105 -1.86 -15.41 24.21
C SER A 105 -2.65 -14.18 23.75
N GLU A 106 -2.67 -13.09 24.53
CA GLU A 106 -3.38 -11.86 24.15
C GLU A 106 -2.64 -11.14 23.03
N VAL A 107 -1.30 -11.04 23.12
CA VAL A 107 -0.47 -10.50 22.03
C VAL A 107 -0.72 -11.25 20.71
N LYS A 108 -0.74 -12.59 20.75
CA LYS A 108 -1.01 -13.40 19.55
C LYS A 108 -2.41 -13.12 18.98
N LYS A 109 -3.42 -13.04 19.83
CA LYS A 109 -4.80 -12.76 19.42
C LYS A 109 -4.92 -11.38 18.74
N ASP A 110 -4.24 -10.36 19.25
CA ASP A 110 -4.24 -9.04 18.61
C ASP A 110 -3.45 -9.01 17.31
N MET A 111 -2.35 -9.78 17.21
CA MET A 111 -1.67 -10.00 15.94
C MET A 111 -2.58 -10.69 14.91
N ASP A 112 -3.35 -11.70 15.32
CA ASP A 112 -4.29 -12.40 14.44
C ASP A 112 -5.40 -11.43 13.95
N LYS A 113 -5.90 -10.53 14.82
CA LYS A 113 -6.85 -9.47 14.40
C LYS A 113 -6.24 -8.51 13.40
N ILE A 114 -4.98 -8.09 13.59
CA ILE A 114 -4.28 -7.23 12.60
C ILE A 114 -4.24 -7.90 11.23
N LEU A 115 -4.01 -9.22 11.18
CA LEU A 115 -4.02 -9.97 9.92
C LEU A 115 -5.41 -9.99 9.28
N GLU A 116 -6.48 -10.12 10.08
CA GLU A 116 -7.85 -10.07 9.57
C GLU A 116 -8.19 -8.69 8.99
N HIS A 117 -7.88 -7.59 9.67
CA HIS A 117 -8.06 -6.24 9.12
C HIS A 117 -7.28 -6.02 7.81
N LYS A 118 -6.04 -6.53 7.73
CA LYS A 118 -5.27 -6.49 6.48
C LYS A 118 -5.93 -7.29 5.37
N LYS A 119 -6.53 -8.43 5.69
CA LYS A 119 -7.28 -9.27 4.74
C LYS A 119 -8.52 -8.54 4.22
N VAL A 120 -9.25 -7.83 5.07
CA VAL A 120 -10.38 -6.98 4.65
C VAL A 120 -9.93 -5.91 3.65
N ILE A 121 -8.80 -5.24 3.91
CA ILE A 121 -8.22 -4.26 2.97
C ILE A 121 -7.91 -4.93 1.62
N MET A 122 -7.28 -6.11 1.63
CA MET A 122 -6.90 -6.82 0.40
C MET A 122 -8.12 -7.26 -0.42
N HIS A 123 -9.16 -7.80 0.23
CA HIS A 123 -10.40 -8.15 -0.46
C HIS A 123 -11.11 -6.92 -1.02
N SER A 124 -11.17 -5.83 -0.25
CA SER A 124 -11.77 -4.57 -0.70
C SER A 124 -11.01 -3.98 -1.89
N TYR A 125 -9.69 -4.16 -1.94
CA TYR A 125 -8.89 -3.74 -3.09
C TYR A 125 -9.23 -4.57 -4.34
N ALA A 126 -9.27 -5.90 -4.22
CA ALA A 126 -9.61 -6.78 -5.33
C ALA A 126 -11.03 -6.52 -5.88
N ASP A 127 -12.00 -6.32 -4.99
CA ASP A 127 -13.37 -5.95 -5.34
C ASP A 127 -13.43 -4.60 -6.06
N MET A 128 -12.72 -3.59 -5.55
CA MET A 128 -12.61 -2.28 -6.18
C MET A 128 -11.99 -2.37 -7.58
N VAL A 129 -10.90 -3.13 -7.76
CA VAL A 129 -10.27 -3.33 -9.07
C VAL A 129 -11.25 -3.97 -10.06
N SER A 130 -11.92 -5.05 -9.65
CA SER A 130 -12.90 -5.76 -10.47
C SER A 130 -14.03 -4.83 -10.93
N LYS A 131 -14.62 -4.08 -9.99
CA LYS A 131 -15.68 -3.11 -10.28
C LYS A 131 -15.20 -1.96 -11.17
N ALA A 132 -13.96 -1.49 -11.00
CA ALA A 132 -13.39 -0.45 -11.84
C ALA A 132 -13.26 -0.90 -13.30
N HIS A 133 -12.83 -2.15 -13.54
CA HIS A 133 -12.74 -2.71 -14.89
C HIS A 133 -14.12 -2.76 -15.56
N LEU A 134 -15.16 -3.15 -14.82
CA LEU A 134 -16.53 -3.24 -15.32
C LEU A 134 -17.19 -1.88 -15.62
N ILE A 135 -16.64 -0.77 -15.13
CA ILE A 135 -17.11 0.58 -15.49
C ILE A 135 -16.66 0.95 -16.91
N LEU A 136 -15.52 0.42 -17.36
CA LEU A 136 -15.00 0.67 -18.69
C LEU A 136 -15.72 -0.19 -19.73
N SER A 137 -15.90 0.34 -20.93
CA SER A 137 -16.22 -0.49 -22.09
C SER A 137 -15.02 -1.37 -22.46
N PRO A 138 -15.23 -2.48 -23.21
CA PRO A 138 -14.13 -3.32 -23.68
C PRO A 138 -13.07 -2.52 -24.45
N LYS A 139 -13.48 -1.59 -25.31
CA LYS A 139 -12.58 -0.72 -26.07
C LYS A 139 -11.72 0.17 -25.16
N GLN A 140 -12.33 0.78 -24.15
CA GLN A 140 -11.62 1.60 -23.16
C GLN A 140 -10.63 0.77 -22.35
N TYR A 141 -11.00 -0.45 -21.96
CA TYR A 141 -10.11 -1.35 -21.23
C TYR A 141 -8.89 -1.80 -22.05
N GLU A 142 -9.09 -2.10 -23.34
CA GLU A 142 -7.95 -2.37 -24.25
C GLU A 142 -7.02 -1.16 -24.37
N GLU A 143 -7.58 0.05 -24.44
CA GLU A 143 -6.79 1.27 -24.50
C GLU A 143 -5.99 1.50 -23.22
N VAL A 144 -6.61 1.30 -22.05
CA VAL A 144 -5.90 1.29 -20.75
C VAL A 144 -4.66 0.39 -20.78
N LYS A 145 -4.77 -0.83 -21.32
CA LYS A 145 -3.62 -1.75 -21.41
C LYS A 145 -2.50 -1.23 -22.32
N LYS A 146 -2.82 -0.47 -23.37
CA LYS A 146 -1.80 0.18 -24.21
C LYS A 146 -1.14 1.32 -23.45
N LEU A 147 -1.94 2.22 -22.87
CA LEU A 147 -1.46 3.36 -22.08
C LEU A 147 -0.55 2.91 -20.93
N TRP A 148 -0.92 1.81 -20.27
CA TRP A 148 -0.11 1.23 -19.21
C TRP A 148 1.25 0.74 -19.71
N ARG A 149 1.28 0.04 -20.86
CA ARG A 149 2.52 -0.41 -21.48
C ARG A 149 3.41 0.77 -21.91
N GLU A 150 2.83 1.80 -22.51
CA GLU A 150 3.55 3.03 -22.89
C GLU A 150 4.22 3.67 -21.68
N MET A 151 3.48 3.84 -20.59
CA MET A 151 4.01 4.39 -19.34
C MET A 151 5.19 3.56 -18.80
N MET A 152 5.07 2.23 -18.78
CA MET A 152 6.15 1.35 -18.32
C MET A 152 7.41 1.48 -19.18
N MET A 153 7.26 1.56 -20.52
CA MET A 153 8.38 1.68 -21.44
C MET A 153 9.10 3.04 -21.33
N MET A 154 8.36 4.13 -21.12
CA MET A 154 8.96 5.46 -20.91
C MET A 154 9.83 5.52 -19.64
N HIS A 155 9.42 4.85 -18.56
CA HIS A 155 10.21 4.81 -17.33
C HIS A 155 11.51 4.00 -17.46
N HIS A 156 11.53 2.94 -18.28
CA HIS A 156 12.75 2.15 -18.50
C HIS A 156 13.76 2.84 -19.43
N GLY A 157 13.29 3.64 -20.40
CA GLY A 157 14.17 4.38 -21.32
C GLY A 157 15.03 5.46 -20.66
N MET A 158 14.58 6.04 -19.54
CA MET A 158 15.32 7.08 -18.82
C MET A 158 16.39 6.56 -17.85
N MET A 159 16.45 5.25 -17.57
CA MET A 159 17.46 4.65 -16.68
C MET A 159 18.75 4.23 -17.41
N GLY A 160 18.76 4.20 -18.75
CA GLY A 160 19.93 3.81 -19.55
C GLY A 160 20.84 4.96 -20.02
N GLY A 161 20.50 6.21 -19.71
CA GLY A 161 21.18 7.40 -20.26
C GLY A 161 22.29 8.01 -19.41
N GLY A 162 22.66 7.40 -18.28
CA GLY A 162 23.52 8.02 -17.25
C GLY A 162 25.00 7.64 -17.24
N HIS A 163 25.53 6.90 -18.23
CA HIS A 163 26.96 6.54 -18.30
C HIS A 163 27.53 6.79 -19.70
N ARG A 164 27.60 8.07 -20.09
CA ARG A 164 28.58 8.55 -21.07
C ARG A 164 29.09 9.93 -20.65
N MET A 165 30.10 9.93 -19.80
CA MET A 165 31.23 10.86 -19.84
C MET A 165 32.48 10.08 -19.48
#